data_AF-A0A914VY24-F1
#
_entry.id   AF-A0A914VY24-F1
#
_cell.length_a   1.000
_cell.length_b   1.000
_cell.length_c   1.000
_cell.angle_alpha   90.00
_cell.angle_beta   90.00
_cell.angle_gamma   90.00
#
_symmetry.space_group_name_H-M   'P 1'
#
loop_
_entity.id
_entity.type
_entity.pdbx_description
1 polymer ?
#
loop_
_entity_poly.entity_id
_entity_poly.type
_entity_poly.pdbx_seq_one_letter_code
_entity_poly.pdbx_strand_id
1 'polypeptide(L)'
;MSDNKEVDLDKYADQLRGQTEETITLLKRFNSTIAQLKEELRLLSADLIAERKKRDEAEAKIKELEQQLADLQKCKQELEEKVQRLEAEMKAKEDALCQGDSANAQLARENAEQKQKIQALEKNVSELVEDVKNKDAEIKNNKELIAELQAKNHELEKKVAYLEGEVKARDELIRKGNMDQYLANYKNIDSFHVGEGTLQEPCGACVLPEGSVIVADTQQGLLYFSAQGDVQKHVTSADGAWERPLSLYYDSENMLILVLLMLRHENGSYRRTIGFFNLNFEPQKWIECPNEGKVNELEENERICQASNGDIYLTMCDKIGSALWKYSNGKWACLFNRSGATYIDCSVFAVTTSPASGDIITELMVVDTYVGFVHRLFIINNDIVNRATVAMVKQPGAICMDEKRNLFMHDAYMGKVLHIETVNFEAIHDVCTALKAIRAINASHHHLALVMRGTKIVRVFRYKDVEELELSRSRSPMPTQLSVNLGGVSPLSGLSPLPSPLPGLSPRPQLTERPFF
;
A
#
# COMPACT_ATOMS: atom_id res chain seq x y z
N MET A 1 -154.80 -107.78 67.80
CA MET A 1 -155.30 -107.22 69.08
C MET A 1 -154.46 -107.83 70.17
N SER A 2 -153.88 -107.12 71.14
CA SER A 2 -153.54 -105.72 71.36
C SER A 2 -152.71 -105.83 72.64
N ASP A 3 -151.38 -105.67 72.57
CA ASP A 3 -150.54 -105.76 73.76
C ASP A 3 -149.29 -104.88 73.59
N ASN A 4 -149.17 -103.95 74.52
CA ASN A 4 -148.28 -102.81 74.57
C ASN A 4 -147.43 -102.99 75.84
N LYS A 5 -146.12 -103.25 75.73
CA LYS A 5 -145.18 -103.31 76.88
C LYS A 5 -143.80 -102.84 76.41
N GLU A 6 -143.42 -101.60 76.72
CA GLU A 6 -142.73 -101.13 77.94
C GLU A 6 -141.23 -101.52 77.96
N VAL A 7 -140.40 -100.48 78.11
CA VAL A 7 -138.99 -100.38 77.73
C VAL A 7 -138.06 -101.00 78.79
N ASP A 8 -137.06 -101.76 78.34
CA ASP A 8 -136.02 -102.39 79.18
C ASP A 8 -134.86 -101.40 79.45
N LEU A 9 -134.97 -100.68 80.58
CA LEU A 9 -134.07 -99.61 81.04
C LEU A 9 -132.62 -100.06 81.29
N ASP A 10 -132.37 -101.34 81.56
CA ASP A 10 -131.01 -101.83 81.87
C ASP A 10 -130.09 -101.78 80.65
N LYS A 11 -130.65 -102.02 79.45
CA LYS A 11 -129.88 -101.92 78.19
C LYS A 11 -129.46 -100.49 77.85
N TYR A 12 -130.26 -99.51 78.26
CA TYR A 12 -129.97 -98.09 78.06
C TYR A 12 -128.92 -97.57 79.08
N ALA A 13 -128.94 -98.10 80.31
CA ALA A 13 -127.95 -97.80 81.33
C ALA A 13 -126.54 -98.30 80.96
N ASP A 14 -126.42 -99.50 80.38
CA ASP A 14 -125.12 -100.02 79.91
C ASP A 14 -124.59 -99.25 78.69
N GLN A 15 -125.47 -98.81 77.79
CA GLN A 15 -125.09 -97.97 76.65
C GLN A 15 -124.57 -96.60 77.10
N LEU A 16 -125.23 -95.97 78.08
CA LEU A 16 -124.76 -94.72 78.70
C LEU A 16 -123.43 -94.92 79.44
N ARG A 17 -123.24 -96.07 80.10
CA ARG A 17 -121.99 -96.37 80.80
C ARG A 17 -120.83 -96.56 79.82
N GLY A 18 -121.06 -97.25 78.70
CA GLY A 18 -120.10 -97.38 77.59
C GLY A 18 -119.75 -96.04 76.94
N GLN A 19 -120.74 -95.18 76.67
CA GLN A 19 -120.50 -93.81 76.17
C GLN A 19 -119.73 -92.96 77.19
N THR A 20 -120.00 -93.11 78.49
CA THR A 20 -119.29 -92.39 79.54
C THR A 20 -117.83 -92.86 79.62
N GLU A 21 -117.57 -94.16 79.53
CA GLU A 21 -116.20 -94.72 79.50
C GLU A 21 -115.43 -94.33 78.24
N GLU A 22 -116.08 -94.31 77.07
CA GLU A 22 -115.49 -93.75 75.84
C GLU A 22 -115.16 -92.27 76.00
N THR A 23 -116.05 -91.49 76.59
CA THR A 23 -115.84 -90.05 76.83
C THR A 23 -114.70 -89.82 77.82
N ILE A 24 -114.59 -90.64 78.88
CA ILE A 24 -113.47 -90.61 79.83
C ILE A 24 -112.16 -90.99 79.14
N THR A 25 -112.18 -91.98 78.24
CA THR A 25 -110.99 -92.41 77.48
C THR A 25 -110.56 -91.33 76.50
N LEU A 26 -111.52 -90.65 75.86
CA LEU A 26 -111.29 -89.51 74.99
C LEU A 26 -110.73 -88.32 75.77
N LEU A 27 -111.28 -88.02 76.95
CA LEU A 27 -110.77 -86.98 77.87
C LEU A 27 -109.35 -87.27 78.33
N LYS A 28 -109.03 -88.54 78.64
CA LYS A 28 -107.64 -88.95 78.96
C LYS A 28 -106.71 -88.76 77.76
N ARG A 29 -107.15 -89.10 76.55
CA ARG A 29 -106.39 -88.82 75.31
C ARG A 29 -106.19 -87.32 75.09
N PHE A 30 -107.24 -86.51 75.20
CA PHE A 30 -107.15 -85.06 75.07
C PHE A 30 -106.22 -84.45 76.11
N ASN A 31 -106.30 -84.87 77.37
CA ASN A 31 -105.38 -84.39 78.41
C ASN A 31 -103.93 -84.80 78.14
N SER A 32 -103.70 -86.01 77.60
CA SER A 32 -102.38 -86.44 77.15
C SER A 32 -101.87 -85.57 76.00
N THR A 33 -102.70 -85.27 75.00
CA THR A 33 -102.34 -84.38 73.88
C THR A 33 -102.08 -82.95 74.34
N ILE A 34 -102.88 -82.43 75.26
CA ILE A 34 -102.66 -81.11 75.87
C ILE A 34 -101.33 -81.07 76.62
N ALA A 35 -100.98 -82.14 77.34
CA ALA A 35 -99.68 -82.22 78.01
C ALA A 35 -98.52 -82.28 77.01
N GLN A 36 -98.65 -83.04 75.92
CA GLN A 36 -97.66 -83.08 74.83
C GLN A 36 -97.48 -81.72 74.16
N LEU A 37 -98.58 -81.06 73.78
CA LEU A 37 -98.55 -79.74 73.16
C LEU A 37 -97.95 -78.68 74.09
N LYS A 38 -98.21 -78.76 75.40
CA LYS A 38 -97.56 -77.88 76.39
C LYS A 38 -96.06 -78.08 76.44
N GLU A 39 -95.59 -79.32 76.37
CA GLU A 39 -94.15 -79.62 76.36
C GLU A 39 -93.49 -79.21 75.04
N GLU A 40 -94.13 -79.46 73.89
CA GLU A 40 -93.68 -78.96 72.59
C GLU A 40 -93.61 -77.42 72.58
N LEU A 41 -94.62 -76.75 73.12
CA LEU A 41 -94.64 -75.28 73.22
C LEU A 41 -93.55 -74.76 74.16
N ARG A 42 -93.24 -75.50 75.24
CA ARG A 42 -92.12 -75.20 76.14
C ARG A 42 -90.77 -75.33 75.42
N LEU A 43 -90.57 -76.40 74.66
CA LEU A 43 -89.35 -76.62 73.87
C LEU A 43 -89.21 -75.56 72.77
N LEU A 44 -90.27 -75.28 72.02
CA LEU A 44 -90.29 -74.26 70.97
C LEU A 44 -90.03 -72.87 71.54
N SER A 45 -90.56 -72.57 72.73
CA SER A 45 -90.27 -71.32 73.43
C SER A 45 -88.80 -71.23 73.86
N ALA A 46 -88.17 -72.33 74.26
CA ALA A 46 -86.76 -72.37 74.61
C ALA A 46 -85.87 -72.19 73.37
N ASP A 47 -86.20 -72.86 72.26
CA ASP A 47 -85.51 -72.70 70.97
C ASP A 47 -85.64 -71.27 70.44
N LEU A 48 -86.83 -70.67 70.54
CA LEU A 48 -87.04 -69.28 70.13
C LEU A 48 -86.23 -68.29 70.97
N ILE A 49 -86.06 -68.55 72.27
CA ILE A 49 -85.17 -67.74 73.13
C ILE A 49 -83.70 -67.94 72.72
N ALA A 50 -83.28 -69.17 72.41
CA ALA A 50 -81.91 -69.46 71.97
C ALA A 50 -81.60 -68.80 70.62
N GLU A 51 -82.52 -68.85 69.66
CA GLU A 51 -82.38 -68.20 68.36
C GLU A 51 -82.42 -66.67 68.46
N ARG A 52 -83.21 -66.10 69.38
CA ARG A 52 -83.14 -64.67 69.69
C ARG A 52 -81.76 -64.30 70.22
N LYS A 53 -81.20 -65.08 71.15
CA LYS A 53 -79.86 -64.85 71.68
C LYS A 53 -78.79 -64.90 70.57
N LYS A 54 -78.85 -65.89 69.67
CA LYS A 54 -77.94 -65.97 68.51
C LYS A 54 -78.10 -64.77 67.57
N ARG A 55 -79.34 -64.30 67.36
CA ARG A 55 -79.61 -63.10 66.56
C ARG A 55 -78.99 -61.85 67.20
N ASP A 56 -79.18 -61.67 68.51
CA ASP A 56 -78.63 -60.52 69.23
C ASP A 56 -77.09 -60.54 69.18
N GLU A 57 -76.47 -61.72 69.32
CA GLU A 57 -75.02 -61.91 69.15
C GLU A 57 -74.54 -61.60 67.72
N ALA A 58 -75.31 -61.99 66.70
CA ALA A 58 -75.02 -61.67 65.31
C ALA A 58 -75.17 -60.17 65.02
N GLU A 59 -76.19 -59.52 65.58
CA GLU A 59 -76.42 -58.08 65.44
C GLU A 59 -75.30 -57.27 66.12
N ALA A 60 -74.82 -57.72 67.28
CA ALA A 60 -73.66 -57.12 67.93
C ALA A 60 -72.40 -57.22 67.06
N LYS A 61 -72.14 -58.38 66.44
CA LYS A 61 -71.02 -58.57 65.51
C LYS A 61 -71.15 -57.72 64.24
N ILE A 62 -72.36 -57.56 63.71
CA ILE A 62 -72.61 -56.68 62.56
C ILE A 62 -72.24 -55.24 62.92
N LYS A 63 -72.68 -54.73 64.08
CA LYS A 63 -72.32 -53.38 64.54
C LYS A 63 -70.81 -53.21 64.73
N GLU A 64 -70.12 -54.23 65.24
CA GLU A 64 -68.65 -54.21 65.35
C GLU A 64 -67.97 -54.14 63.98
N LEU A 65 -68.42 -54.94 63.01
CA LEU A 65 -67.88 -54.94 61.64
C LEU A 65 -68.19 -53.64 60.90
N GLU A 66 -69.37 -53.05 61.10
CA GLU A 66 -69.72 -51.74 60.54
C GLU A 66 -68.80 -50.64 61.07
N GLN A 67 -68.49 -50.66 62.36
CA GLN A 67 -67.53 -49.73 62.95
C GLN A 67 -66.12 -49.93 62.38
N GLN A 68 -65.65 -51.19 62.27
CA GLN A 68 -64.36 -51.49 61.65
C GLN A 68 -64.29 -51.03 60.19
N LEU A 69 -65.39 -51.20 59.44
CA LEU A 69 -65.48 -50.76 58.06
C LEU A 69 -65.43 -49.23 57.94
N ALA A 70 -66.10 -48.51 58.84
CA ALA A 70 -66.03 -47.05 58.90
C ALA A 70 -64.61 -46.56 59.23
N ASP A 71 -63.91 -47.20 60.17
CA ASP A 71 -62.53 -46.86 60.52
C ASP A 71 -61.56 -47.14 59.36
N LEU A 72 -61.74 -48.26 58.66
CA LEU A 72 -60.96 -48.59 57.46
C LEU A 72 -61.22 -47.62 56.31
N GLN A 73 -62.47 -47.19 56.10
CA GLN A 73 -62.81 -46.18 55.10
C GLN A 73 -62.14 -44.83 55.41
N LYS A 74 -62.15 -44.42 56.68
CA LYS A 74 -61.44 -43.22 57.12
C LYS A 74 -59.93 -43.34 56.88
N CYS A 75 -59.33 -44.47 57.25
CA CYS A 75 -57.91 -44.72 57.02
C CYS A 75 -57.56 -44.73 55.53
N LYS A 76 -58.41 -45.31 54.69
CA LYS A 76 -58.26 -45.30 53.23
C LYS A 76 -58.25 -43.87 52.68
N GLN A 77 -59.19 -43.03 53.11
CA GLN A 77 -59.27 -41.63 52.68
C GLN A 77 -58.01 -40.85 53.09
N GLU A 78 -57.53 -41.02 54.33
CA GLU A 78 -56.29 -40.39 54.80
C GLU A 78 -55.06 -40.84 53.98
N LEU A 79 -55.02 -42.11 53.54
CA LEU A 79 -53.97 -42.62 52.67
C LEU A 79 -54.08 -42.07 51.24
N GLU A 80 -55.28 -41.95 50.68
CA GLU A 80 -55.50 -41.35 49.37
C GLU A 80 -55.07 -39.88 49.34
N GLU A 81 -55.38 -39.11 50.39
CA GLU A 81 -54.92 -37.73 50.55
C GLU A 81 -53.39 -37.62 50.67
N LYS A 82 -52.75 -38.58 51.37
CA LYS A 82 -51.28 -38.65 51.44
C LYS A 82 -50.65 -38.98 50.08
N VAL A 83 -51.24 -39.91 49.33
CA VAL A 83 -50.76 -40.28 47.99
C VAL A 83 -50.85 -39.08 47.05
N GLN A 84 -51.99 -38.39 47.00
CA GLN A 84 -52.15 -37.20 46.17
C GLN A 84 -51.14 -36.10 46.52
N ARG A 85 -50.86 -35.91 47.82
CA ARG A 85 -49.85 -34.95 48.27
C ARG A 85 -48.45 -35.34 47.81
N LEU A 86 -48.08 -36.61 47.96
CA LEU A 86 -46.78 -37.13 47.53
C LEU A 86 -46.61 -37.04 46.02
N GLU A 87 -47.64 -37.34 45.24
CA GLU A 87 -47.63 -37.18 43.78
C GLU A 87 -47.41 -35.71 43.38
N ALA A 88 -48.08 -34.78 44.05
CA ALA A 88 -47.89 -33.34 43.82
C ALA A 88 -46.46 -32.89 44.19
N GLU A 89 -45.92 -33.36 45.32
CA GLU A 89 -44.54 -33.09 45.73
C GLU A 89 -43.51 -33.69 44.78
N MET A 90 -43.72 -34.91 44.29
CA MET A 90 -42.84 -35.53 43.29
C MET A 90 -42.85 -34.73 42.00
N LYS A 91 -44.03 -34.37 41.49
CA LYS A 91 -44.15 -33.56 40.27
C LYS A 91 -43.44 -32.21 40.42
N ALA A 92 -43.62 -31.53 41.56
CA ALA A 92 -42.93 -30.27 41.82
C ALA A 92 -41.40 -30.44 41.86
N LYS A 93 -40.90 -31.55 42.40
CA LYS A 93 -39.46 -31.87 42.39
C LYS A 93 -38.94 -32.22 41.00
N GLU A 94 -39.71 -32.93 40.18
CA GLU A 94 -39.38 -33.23 38.79
C GLU A 94 -39.30 -31.95 37.94
N ASP A 95 -40.28 -31.06 38.10
CA ASP A 95 -40.28 -29.74 37.44
C ASP A 95 -39.06 -28.90 37.86
N ALA A 96 -38.72 -28.90 39.16
CA ALA A 96 -37.54 -28.21 39.67
C ALA A 96 -36.22 -28.82 39.14
N LEU A 97 -36.17 -30.15 38.98
CA LEU A 97 -35.01 -30.84 38.41
C LEU A 97 -34.85 -30.49 36.93
N CYS A 98 -35.94 -30.46 36.16
CA CYS A 98 -35.93 -30.03 34.76
C CYS A 98 -35.46 -28.56 34.62
N GLN A 99 -35.89 -27.68 35.51
CA GLN A 99 -35.39 -26.30 35.57
C GLN A 99 -33.90 -26.26 35.90
N GLY A 100 -33.44 -27.05 36.87
CA GLY A 100 -32.02 -27.17 37.21
C GLY A 100 -31.15 -27.66 36.04
N ASP A 101 -31.62 -28.66 35.30
CA ASP A 101 -30.93 -29.17 34.12
C ASP A 101 -30.85 -28.13 33.00
N SER A 102 -31.93 -27.36 32.80
CA SER A 102 -31.94 -26.26 31.82
C SER A 102 -30.94 -25.15 32.18
N ALA A 103 -30.86 -24.78 33.47
CA ALA A 103 -29.90 -23.80 33.98
C ALA A 103 -28.46 -24.30 33.86
N ASN A 104 -28.20 -25.57 34.19
CA ASN A 104 -26.88 -26.19 34.02
C ASN A 104 -26.46 -26.22 32.55
N ALA A 105 -27.38 -26.54 31.64
CA ALA A 105 -27.11 -26.51 30.20
C ALA A 105 -26.78 -25.09 29.72
N GLN A 106 -27.45 -24.06 30.25
CA GLN A 106 -27.14 -22.67 29.96
C GLN A 106 -25.75 -22.29 30.48
N LEU A 107 -25.44 -22.58 31.74
CA LEU A 107 -24.12 -22.32 32.33
C LEU A 107 -22.99 -23.03 31.58
N ALA A 108 -23.24 -24.26 31.09
CA ALA A 108 -22.27 -24.98 30.28
C ALA A 108 -22.00 -24.27 28.93
N ARG A 109 -23.01 -23.69 28.30
CA ARG A 109 -22.85 -22.89 27.07
C ARG A 109 -22.08 -21.59 27.34
N GLU A 110 -22.43 -20.88 28.40
CA GLU A 110 -21.74 -19.64 28.80
C GLU A 110 -20.26 -19.91 29.12
N ASN A 111 -19.96 -21.00 29.83
CA ASN A 111 -18.58 -21.42 30.10
C ASN A 111 -17.81 -21.79 28.82
N ALA A 112 -18.46 -22.43 27.85
CA ALA A 112 -17.84 -22.73 26.57
C ALA A 112 -17.53 -21.45 25.76
N GLU A 113 -18.45 -20.48 25.75
CA GLU A 113 -18.23 -19.18 25.10
C GLU A 113 -17.11 -18.38 25.77
N GLN A 114 -17.08 -18.34 27.10
CA GLN A 114 -15.99 -17.69 27.85
C GLN A 114 -14.64 -18.34 27.57
N LYS A 115 -14.58 -19.68 27.49
CA LYS A 115 -13.35 -20.40 27.13
C LYS A 115 -12.84 -20.02 25.74
N GLN A 116 -13.74 -19.87 24.76
CA GLN A 116 -13.36 -19.40 23.42
C GLN A 116 -12.84 -17.95 23.44
N LYS A 117 -13.47 -17.07 24.22
CA LYS A 117 -13.01 -15.67 24.40
C LYS A 117 -11.61 -15.62 25.03
N ILE A 118 -11.36 -16.45 26.05
CA ILE A 118 -10.04 -16.56 26.68
C ILE A 118 -8.99 -17.01 25.67
N GLN A 119 -9.25 -18.05 24.88
CA GLN A 119 -8.32 -18.51 23.85
C GLN A 119 -8.02 -17.45 22.79
N ALA A 120 -9.02 -16.69 22.37
CA ALA A 120 -8.82 -15.58 21.43
C ALA A 120 -7.96 -14.47 22.03
N LEU A 121 -8.18 -14.13 23.32
CA LEU A 121 -7.37 -13.15 24.03
C LEU A 121 -5.93 -13.63 24.23
N GLU A 122 -5.72 -14.90 24.59
CA GLU A 122 -4.38 -15.50 24.71
C GLU A 122 -3.60 -15.41 23.39
N LYS A 123 -4.27 -15.66 22.26
CA LYS A 123 -3.66 -15.50 20.93
C LYS A 123 -3.24 -14.04 20.69
N ASN A 124 -4.14 -13.08 20.92
CA ASN A 124 -3.84 -11.66 20.73
C ASN A 124 -2.69 -11.19 21.65
N VAL A 125 -2.65 -11.66 22.90
CA VAL A 125 -1.54 -11.36 23.82
C VAL A 125 -0.23 -11.92 23.28
N SER A 126 -0.23 -13.15 22.75
CA SER A 126 0.97 -13.74 22.14
C SER A 126 1.47 -12.94 20.94
N GLU A 127 0.56 -12.46 20.08
CA GLU A 127 0.91 -11.61 18.93
C GLU A 127 1.50 -10.27 19.39
N LEU A 128 0.87 -9.62 20.38
CA LEU A 128 1.38 -8.36 20.94
C LEU A 128 2.75 -8.51 21.63
N VAL A 129 3.00 -9.63 22.31
CA VAL A 129 4.30 -9.90 22.92
C VAL A 129 5.40 -9.99 21.87
N GLU A 130 5.12 -10.57 20.71
CA GLU A 130 6.09 -10.66 19.62
C GLU A 130 6.34 -9.30 18.96
N ASP A 131 5.29 -8.50 18.77
CA ASP A 131 5.41 -7.12 18.30
C ASP A 131 6.27 -6.26 19.24
N VAL A 132 6.09 -6.40 20.56
CA VAL A 132 6.92 -5.69 21.55
C VAL A 132 8.40 -6.11 21.42
N LYS A 133 8.71 -7.40 21.26
CA LYS A 133 10.10 -7.83 21.04
C LYS A 133 10.70 -7.25 19.77
N ASN A 134 9.93 -7.22 18.67
CA ASN A 134 10.36 -6.63 17.41
C ASN A 134 10.66 -5.14 17.58
N LYS A 135 9.79 -4.41 18.31
CA LYS A 135 9.99 -2.99 18.62
C LYS A 135 11.19 -2.75 19.52
N ASP A 136 11.45 -3.61 20.51
CA ASP A 136 12.65 -3.53 21.34
C ASP A 136 13.95 -3.73 20.52
N ALA A 137 13.93 -4.64 19.54
CA ALA A 137 15.05 -4.82 18.62
C ALA A 137 15.26 -3.57 17.73
N GLU A 138 14.19 -2.98 17.20
CA GLU A 138 14.27 -1.71 16.46
C GLU A 138 14.83 -0.58 17.33
N ILE A 139 14.38 -0.45 18.58
CA ILE A 139 14.89 0.55 19.53
C ILE A 139 16.39 0.35 19.79
N LYS A 140 16.84 -0.90 19.93
CA LYS A 140 18.27 -1.21 20.11
C LYS A 140 19.08 -0.75 18.90
N ASN A 141 18.66 -1.09 17.69
CA ASN A 141 19.33 -0.67 16.45
C ASN A 141 19.36 0.87 16.31
N ASN A 142 18.26 1.54 16.64
CA ASN A 142 18.19 3.00 16.60
C ASN A 142 19.14 3.65 17.61
N LYS A 143 19.31 3.08 18.81
CA LYS A 143 20.30 3.56 19.79
C LYS A 143 21.73 3.43 19.27
N GLU A 144 22.06 2.32 18.60
CA GLU A 144 23.37 2.12 17.98
C GLU A 144 23.63 3.15 16.86
N LEU A 145 22.64 3.40 16.01
CA LEU A 145 22.72 4.41 14.96
C LEU A 145 22.89 5.83 15.52
N ILE A 146 22.16 6.17 16.60
CA ILE A 146 22.31 7.47 17.28
C ILE A 146 23.74 7.63 17.81
N ALA A 147 24.31 6.59 18.41
CA ALA A 147 25.69 6.64 18.90
C ALA A 147 26.70 6.83 17.75
N GLU A 148 26.50 6.18 16.60
CA GLU A 148 27.33 6.37 15.42
C GLU A 148 27.22 7.80 14.87
N LEU A 149 26.00 8.34 14.77
CA LEU A 149 25.75 9.70 14.30
C LEU A 149 26.36 10.74 15.25
N GLN A 150 26.29 10.52 16.57
CA GLN A 150 26.94 11.38 17.56
C GLN A 150 28.46 11.36 17.41
N ALA A 151 29.07 10.19 17.16
CA ALA A 151 30.51 10.09 16.91
C ALA A 151 30.91 10.83 15.63
N LYS A 152 30.15 10.68 14.54
CA LYS A 152 30.38 11.42 13.29
C LYS A 152 30.22 12.92 13.46
N ASN A 153 29.20 13.37 14.20
CA ASN A 153 29.05 14.80 14.51
C ASN A 153 30.25 15.32 15.28
N HIS A 154 30.75 14.59 16.27
CA HIS A 154 31.94 15.00 17.01
C HIS A 154 33.20 15.07 16.13
N GLU A 155 33.34 14.17 15.14
CA GLU A 155 34.41 14.23 14.15
C GLU A 155 34.25 15.44 13.21
N LEU A 156 33.02 15.72 12.76
CA LEU A 156 32.71 16.88 11.93
C LEU A 156 32.96 18.18 12.69
N GLU A 157 32.58 18.29 13.96
CA GLU A 157 32.88 19.43 14.83
C GLU A 157 34.40 19.69 14.92
N LYS A 158 35.20 18.62 15.04
CA LYS A 158 36.67 18.76 15.00
C LYS A 158 37.17 19.26 13.64
N LYS A 159 36.60 18.76 12.54
CA LYS A 159 36.94 19.23 11.18
C LYS A 159 36.55 20.68 10.98
N VAL A 160 35.37 21.09 11.47
CA VAL A 160 34.92 22.49 11.42
C VAL A 160 35.88 23.37 12.22
N ALA A 161 36.22 23.01 13.46
CA ALA A 161 37.17 23.78 14.26
C ALA A 161 38.55 23.90 13.59
N TYR A 162 39.02 22.83 12.94
CA TYR A 162 40.26 22.85 12.15
C TYR A 162 40.15 23.81 10.94
N LEU A 163 39.08 23.68 10.15
CA LEU A 163 38.83 24.52 8.97
C LEU A 163 38.63 25.99 9.35
N GLU A 164 37.94 26.29 10.45
CA GLU A 164 37.83 27.64 11.00
C GLU A 164 39.21 28.23 11.34
N GLY A 165 40.12 27.39 11.85
CA GLY A 165 41.52 27.75 12.06
C GLY A 165 42.25 28.06 10.75
N GLU A 166 42.08 27.22 9.72
CA GLU A 166 42.64 27.45 8.39
C GLU A 166 42.06 28.70 7.71
N VAL A 167 40.75 28.93 7.84
CA VAL A 167 40.08 30.13 7.31
C VAL A 167 40.62 31.37 8.00
N LYS A 168 40.78 31.39 9.33
CA LYS A 168 41.39 32.52 10.04
C LYS A 168 42.84 32.78 9.57
N ALA A 169 43.63 31.72 9.38
CA ALA A 169 44.98 31.84 8.85
C ALA A 169 45.00 32.35 7.39
N ARG A 170 44.02 31.92 6.59
CA ARG A 170 43.84 32.35 5.20
C ARG A 170 43.36 33.80 5.12
N ASP A 171 42.46 34.24 5.98
CA ASP A 171 42.02 35.63 6.11
C ASP A 171 43.18 36.54 6.51
N GLU A 172 44.08 36.08 7.38
CA GLU A 172 45.32 36.79 7.68
C GLU A 172 46.29 36.88 6.49
N LEU A 173 46.32 35.86 5.61
CA LEU A 173 47.10 35.87 4.37
C LEU A 173 46.47 36.79 3.31
N ILE A 174 45.14 36.81 3.19
CA ILE A 174 44.39 37.72 2.32
C ILE A 174 44.64 39.17 2.74
N ARG A 175 44.61 39.45 4.05
CA ARG A 175 44.95 40.77 4.62
C ARG A 175 46.39 41.20 4.33
N LYS A 176 47.29 40.25 4.06
CA LYS A 176 48.70 40.49 3.66
C LYS A 176 48.91 40.59 2.14
N GLY A 177 47.84 40.55 1.33
CA GLY A 177 47.89 40.98 -0.08
C GLY A 177 48.33 39.94 -1.11
N ASN A 178 48.28 38.63 -0.82
CA ASN A 178 48.60 37.58 -1.81
C ASN A 178 47.33 36.97 -2.43
N MET A 179 46.72 37.71 -3.36
CA MET A 179 45.50 37.30 -4.09
C MET A 179 45.73 36.12 -5.05
N ASP A 180 46.97 35.96 -5.55
CA ASP A 180 47.32 34.94 -6.56
C ASP A 180 47.24 33.49 -6.05
N GLN A 181 47.34 33.29 -4.73
CA GLN A 181 47.23 31.96 -4.11
C GLN A 181 45.75 31.55 -3.87
N TYR A 182 44.81 32.51 -3.90
CA TYR A 182 43.38 32.25 -3.69
C TYR A 182 42.70 31.63 -4.92
N LEU A 183 43.18 31.95 -6.13
CA LEU A 183 42.69 31.38 -7.39
C LEU A 183 43.10 29.91 -7.58
N ALA A 184 44.16 29.44 -6.91
CA ALA A 184 44.61 28.05 -6.99
C ALA A 184 43.67 27.04 -6.28
N ASN A 185 42.82 27.50 -5.35
CA ASN A 185 41.90 26.65 -4.58
C ASN A 185 40.55 26.37 -5.28
N TYR A 186 40.27 26.96 -6.44
CA TYR A 186 39.07 26.65 -7.24
C TYR A 186 39.14 25.29 -7.95
N LYS A 187 40.25 24.56 -7.80
CA LYS A 187 40.41 23.22 -8.38
C LYS A 187 39.62 22.11 -7.66
N ASN A 188 38.99 22.36 -6.50
CA ASN A 188 38.41 21.31 -5.65
C ASN A 188 36.88 21.40 -5.39
N ILE A 189 36.14 22.29 -6.06
CA ILE A 189 34.67 22.31 -5.97
C ILE A 189 34.10 21.43 -7.08
N ASP A 190 33.49 20.30 -6.70
CA ASP A 190 32.91 19.34 -7.64
C ASP A 190 31.50 19.77 -8.12
N SER A 191 30.78 20.55 -7.32
CA SER A 191 29.49 21.13 -7.71
C SER A 191 29.08 22.32 -6.85
N PHE A 192 28.31 23.24 -7.41
CA PHE A 192 27.63 24.32 -6.69
C PHE A 192 26.24 24.59 -7.30
N HIS A 193 25.39 25.36 -6.62
CA HIS A 193 24.12 25.81 -7.19
C HIS A 193 23.98 27.32 -7.07
N VAL A 194 23.25 27.91 -8.01
CA VAL A 194 22.98 29.35 -8.06
C VAL A 194 21.48 29.61 -8.14
N GLY A 195 21.08 30.80 -7.72
CA GLY A 195 19.72 31.31 -7.92
C GLY A 195 18.68 30.96 -6.86
N GLU A 196 19.06 30.28 -5.77
CA GLU A 196 18.15 29.98 -4.67
C GLU A 196 17.55 31.28 -4.09
N GLY A 197 16.22 31.36 -4.04
CA GLY A 197 15.49 32.55 -3.61
C GLY A 197 15.48 33.73 -4.59
N THR A 198 16.23 33.66 -5.70
CA THR A 198 16.33 34.74 -6.70
C THR A 198 15.58 34.40 -7.99
N LEU A 199 15.74 33.17 -8.49
CA LEU A 199 15.09 32.72 -9.73
C LEU A 199 13.60 32.45 -9.49
N GLN A 200 12.79 32.66 -10.52
CA GLN A 200 11.35 32.37 -10.51
C GLN A 200 10.97 31.33 -11.56
N GLU A 201 11.40 31.52 -12.80
CA GLU A 201 11.07 30.66 -13.94
C GLU A 201 12.31 30.45 -14.83
N PRO A 202 13.38 29.81 -14.32
CA PRO A 202 14.61 29.64 -15.08
C PRO A 202 14.42 28.64 -16.22
N CYS A 203 14.84 29.05 -17.42
CA CYS A 203 14.55 28.36 -18.68
C CYS A 203 15.80 27.94 -19.46
N GLY A 204 16.91 28.65 -19.30
CA GLY A 204 18.19 28.38 -19.94
C GLY A 204 19.34 28.89 -19.08
N ALA A 205 20.50 28.26 -19.20
CA ALA A 205 21.72 28.72 -18.54
C ALA A 205 22.93 28.44 -19.43
N CYS A 206 23.96 29.28 -19.34
CA CYS A 206 25.28 29.00 -19.88
C CYS A 206 26.36 29.25 -18.83
N VAL A 207 27.41 28.44 -18.87
CA VAL A 207 28.60 28.63 -18.04
C VAL A 207 29.67 29.30 -18.88
N LEU A 208 30.25 30.38 -18.36
CA LEU A 208 31.35 31.10 -19.00
C LEU A 208 32.70 30.47 -18.63
N PRO A 209 33.79 30.75 -19.39
CA PRO A 209 35.11 30.14 -19.16
C PRO A 209 35.66 30.36 -17.74
N GLU A 210 35.31 31.47 -17.10
CA GLU A 210 35.71 31.80 -15.73
C GLU A 210 34.88 31.08 -14.64
N GLY A 211 33.87 30.30 -15.02
CA GLY A 211 32.98 29.54 -14.12
C GLY A 211 31.74 30.31 -13.66
N SER A 212 31.59 31.57 -14.06
CA SER A 212 30.37 32.34 -13.84
C SER A 212 29.21 31.79 -14.67
N VAL A 213 27.97 32.01 -14.22
CA VAL A 213 26.77 31.42 -14.82
C VAL A 213 25.82 32.52 -15.25
N ILE A 214 25.37 32.48 -16.50
CA ILE A 214 24.26 33.33 -16.96
C ILE A 214 23.01 32.47 -16.98
N VAL A 215 21.92 33.01 -16.43
CA VAL A 215 20.61 32.34 -16.39
C VAL A 215 19.58 33.22 -17.08
N ALA A 216 18.84 32.62 -18.02
CA ALA A 216 17.63 33.20 -18.59
C ALA A 216 16.44 32.75 -17.75
N ASP A 217 15.75 33.73 -17.17
CA ASP A 217 14.55 33.54 -16.37
C ASP A 217 13.39 34.31 -17.02
N THR A 218 12.32 33.60 -17.35
CA THR A 218 11.23 34.22 -18.12
C THR A 218 10.47 35.30 -17.36
N GLN A 219 10.56 35.32 -16.02
CA GLN A 219 9.96 36.34 -15.17
C GLN A 219 10.97 37.38 -14.66
N GLN A 220 12.23 36.97 -14.46
CA GLN A 220 13.27 37.85 -13.88
C GLN A 220 14.22 38.46 -14.92
N GLY A 221 14.21 38.04 -16.18
CA GLY A 221 15.15 38.53 -17.19
C GLY A 221 16.44 37.72 -17.23
N LEU A 222 17.58 38.37 -17.44
CA LEU A 222 18.89 37.72 -17.45
C LEU A 222 19.61 37.98 -16.13
N LEU A 223 20.13 36.93 -15.51
CA LEU A 223 20.89 37.02 -14.26
C LEU A 223 22.30 36.49 -14.48
N TYR A 224 23.29 37.24 -14.02
CA TYR A 224 24.69 36.85 -14.01
C TYR A 224 25.10 36.51 -12.59
N PHE A 225 25.50 35.27 -12.38
CA PHE A 225 26.00 34.76 -11.10
C PHE A 225 27.50 34.56 -11.17
N SER A 226 28.19 34.87 -10.08
CA SER A 226 29.57 34.43 -9.91
C SER A 226 29.62 32.92 -9.67
N ALA A 227 30.81 32.34 -9.78
CA ALA A 227 31.04 30.92 -9.42
C ALA A 227 30.74 30.61 -7.93
N GLN A 228 30.60 31.63 -7.07
CA GLN A 228 30.21 31.48 -5.66
C GLN A 228 28.69 31.48 -5.47
N GLY A 229 27.92 31.75 -6.54
CA GLY A 229 26.47 31.81 -6.52
C GLY A 229 25.86 33.17 -6.18
N ASP A 230 26.70 34.21 -6.05
CA ASP A 230 26.23 35.58 -5.83
C ASP A 230 25.74 36.21 -7.13
N VAL A 231 24.63 36.95 -7.06
CA VAL A 231 24.14 37.74 -8.19
C VAL A 231 25.07 38.93 -8.40
N GLN A 232 25.81 38.91 -9.51
CA GLN A 232 26.71 39.98 -9.93
C GLN A 232 25.97 41.03 -10.76
N LYS A 233 25.01 40.58 -11.60
CA LYS A 233 24.21 41.46 -12.44
C LYS A 233 22.81 40.91 -12.63
N HIS A 234 21.83 41.81 -12.61
CA HIS A 234 20.44 41.53 -12.95
C HIS A 234 20.03 42.46 -14.09
N VAL A 235 19.68 41.88 -15.23
CA VAL A 235 19.41 42.60 -16.47
C VAL A 235 17.96 42.35 -16.89
N THR A 236 17.19 43.41 -16.83
CA THR A 236 15.81 43.48 -17.31
C THR A 236 15.71 44.58 -18.36
N SER A 237 14.72 44.50 -19.25
CA SER A 237 14.43 45.62 -20.13
C SER A 237 13.82 46.77 -19.32
N ALA A 238 14.60 47.82 -19.04
CA ALA A 238 14.17 48.94 -18.20
C ALA A 238 12.90 49.65 -18.71
N ASP A 239 12.65 49.59 -20.01
CA ASP A 239 11.51 50.16 -20.75
C ASP A 239 10.52 49.11 -21.26
N GLY A 240 10.73 47.83 -20.93
CA GLY A 240 9.96 46.71 -21.50
C GLY A 240 10.17 46.52 -23.01
N ALA A 241 11.28 46.97 -23.59
CA ALA A 241 11.65 46.68 -24.98
C ALA A 241 11.79 45.17 -25.25
N TRP A 242 12.13 44.34 -24.26
CA TRP A 242 12.10 42.89 -24.38
C TRP A 242 11.64 42.19 -23.10
N GLU A 243 11.16 40.96 -23.24
CA GLU A 243 10.70 40.11 -22.15
C GLU A 243 10.92 38.61 -22.44
N ARG A 244 10.67 37.79 -21.42
CA ARG A 244 10.65 36.31 -21.50
C ARG A 244 11.90 35.71 -22.18
N PRO A 245 13.12 35.97 -21.70
CA PRO A 245 14.30 35.28 -22.20
C PRO A 245 14.19 33.78 -21.89
N LEU A 246 14.46 32.93 -22.88
CA LEU A 246 14.15 31.51 -22.81
C LEU A 246 15.40 30.63 -22.97
N SER A 247 16.11 30.78 -24.08
CA SER A 247 17.26 29.94 -24.44
C SER A 247 18.51 30.80 -24.57
N LEU A 248 19.63 30.28 -24.07
CA LEU A 248 20.94 30.93 -24.11
C LEU A 248 21.91 30.09 -24.92
N TYR A 249 22.76 30.75 -25.70
CA TYR A 249 23.94 30.16 -26.31
C TYR A 249 25.11 31.14 -26.15
N TYR A 250 26.26 30.65 -25.70
CA TYR A 250 27.47 31.45 -25.58
C TYR A 250 28.40 31.14 -26.74
N ASP A 251 28.63 32.16 -27.57
CA ASP A 251 29.60 32.13 -28.66
C ASP A 251 30.95 32.57 -28.09
N SER A 252 31.81 31.60 -27.77
CA SER A 252 33.14 31.85 -27.23
C SER A 252 34.10 32.47 -28.24
N GLU A 253 33.87 32.30 -29.55
CA GLU A 253 34.73 32.86 -30.58
C GLU A 253 34.51 34.37 -30.71
N ASN A 254 33.25 34.81 -30.68
CA ASN A 254 32.89 36.22 -30.80
C ASN A 254 32.63 36.92 -29.45
N MET A 255 32.69 36.17 -28.34
CA MET A 255 32.39 36.67 -26.99
C MET A 255 30.98 37.26 -26.87
N LEU A 256 30.01 36.61 -27.52
CA LEU A 256 28.61 37.03 -27.57
C LEU A 256 27.69 36.04 -26.87
N ILE A 257 26.64 36.55 -26.25
CA ILE A 257 25.56 35.78 -25.66
C ILE A 257 24.35 35.95 -26.57
N LEU A 258 23.93 34.85 -27.17
CA LEU A 258 22.70 34.78 -27.95
C LEU A 258 21.56 34.41 -27.01
N VAL A 259 20.48 35.17 -27.09
CA VAL A 259 19.31 35.03 -26.22
C VAL A 259 18.06 34.97 -27.08
N LEU A 260 17.33 33.86 -27.02
CA LEU A 260 15.97 33.78 -27.56
C LEU A 260 15.00 34.46 -26.59
N LEU A 261 14.29 35.49 -27.04
CA LEU A 261 13.39 36.30 -26.22
C LEU A 261 12.24 36.92 -27.05
N MET A 262 11.32 37.61 -26.39
CA MET A 262 10.29 38.42 -27.04
C MET A 262 10.73 39.87 -27.11
N LEU A 263 10.91 40.43 -28.30
CA LEU A 263 11.22 41.84 -28.54
C LEU A 263 9.93 42.61 -28.86
N ARG A 264 9.72 43.75 -28.20
CA ARG A 264 8.60 44.66 -28.44
C ARG A 264 8.85 45.49 -29.69
N HIS A 265 7.93 45.44 -30.63
CA HIS A 265 7.92 46.28 -31.83
C HIS A 265 7.17 47.60 -31.60
N GLU A 266 7.34 48.55 -32.52
CA GLU A 266 6.71 49.89 -32.48
C GLU A 266 5.18 49.84 -32.33
N ASN A 267 4.53 48.82 -32.89
CA ASN A 267 3.08 48.61 -32.77
C ASN A 267 2.65 48.05 -31.40
N GLY A 268 3.58 47.91 -30.46
CA GLY A 268 3.36 47.34 -29.13
C GLY A 268 3.27 45.82 -29.09
N SER A 269 3.31 45.13 -30.24
CA SER A 269 3.32 43.67 -30.30
C SER A 269 4.72 43.13 -29.99
N TYR A 270 4.77 41.96 -29.36
CA TYR A 270 6.01 41.26 -29.13
C TYR A 270 6.25 40.21 -30.23
N ARG A 271 7.51 40.09 -30.66
CA ARG A 271 7.94 39.09 -31.65
C ARG A 271 9.14 38.29 -31.15
N ARG A 272 9.12 36.99 -31.43
CA ARG A 272 10.25 36.10 -31.15
C ARG A 272 11.49 36.61 -31.86
N THR A 273 12.56 36.83 -31.11
CA THR A 273 13.78 37.45 -31.60
C THR A 273 14.99 36.82 -30.90
N ILE A 274 16.08 36.65 -31.63
CA ILE A 274 17.39 36.34 -31.05
C ILE A 274 18.13 37.67 -30.85
N GLY A 275 18.35 38.03 -29.59
CA GLY A 275 19.20 39.15 -29.20
C GLY A 275 20.64 38.69 -29.02
N PHE A 276 21.58 39.47 -29.53
CA PHE A 276 23.01 39.28 -29.33
C PHE A 276 23.46 40.29 -28.30
N PHE A 277 24.04 39.82 -27.21
CA PHE A 277 24.55 40.66 -26.13
C PHE A 277 26.05 40.45 -25.99
N ASN A 278 26.78 41.52 -25.69
CA ASN A 278 28.17 41.36 -25.23
C ASN A 278 28.18 40.86 -23.77
N LEU A 279 29.36 40.56 -23.22
CA LEU A 279 29.49 40.12 -21.82
C LEU A 279 29.06 41.19 -20.78
N ASN A 280 28.95 42.45 -21.20
CA ASN A 280 28.35 43.52 -20.39
C ASN A 280 26.82 43.56 -20.51
N PHE A 281 26.19 42.59 -21.17
CA PHE A 281 24.74 42.52 -21.40
C PHE A 281 24.19 43.73 -22.17
N GLU A 282 25.01 44.34 -23.02
CA GLU A 282 24.57 45.39 -23.92
C GLU A 282 24.15 44.76 -25.26
N PRO A 283 22.94 45.06 -25.76
CA PRO A 283 22.47 44.50 -27.03
C PRO A 283 23.29 45.04 -28.20
N GLN A 284 23.77 44.12 -29.04
CA GLN A 284 24.59 44.39 -30.21
C GLN A 284 23.79 44.26 -31.51
N LYS A 285 22.90 43.27 -31.56
CA LYS A 285 22.14 42.92 -32.76
C LYS A 285 20.85 42.19 -32.39
N TRP A 286 19.84 42.33 -33.24
CA TRP A 286 18.56 41.61 -33.15
C TRP A 286 18.30 40.84 -34.45
N ILE A 287 17.80 39.62 -34.33
CA ILE A 287 17.37 38.79 -35.46
C ILE A 287 15.94 38.31 -35.18
N GLU A 288 14.97 38.84 -35.91
CA GLU A 288 13.57 38.39 -35.82
C GLU A 288 13.47 36.93 -36.29
N CYS A 289 12.79 36.08 -35.52
CA CYS A 289 12.58 34.67 -35.82
C CYS A 289 11.39 34.47 -36.76
N PRO A 290 11.27 33.30 -37.41
CA PRO A 290 10.10 32.95 -38.22
C PRO A 290 8.80 33.06 -37.41
N ASN A 291 7.73 33.54 -38.07
CA ASN A 291 6.41 33.69 -37.46
C ASN A 291 5.36 32.95 -38.32
N GLU A 292 5.40 31.61 -38.30
CA GLU A 292 4.39 30.79 -38.96
C GLU A 292 3.12 30.73 -38.11
N GLY A 293 2.19 31.66 -38.36
CA GLY A 293 0.80 31.56 -37.92
C GLY A 293 0.51 31.88 -36.45
N LYS A 294 -0.01 33.10 -36.21
CA LYS A 294 -0.85 33.57 -35.08
C LYS A 294 -0.46 33.29 -33.62
N VAL A 295 0.58 32.53 -33.32
CA VAL A 295 1.07 32.35 -31.96
C VAL A 295 2.21 33.36 -31.79
N ASN A 296 1.93 34.50 -31.19
CA ASN A 296 2.94 35.45 -30.73
C ASN A 296 3.43 35.08 -29.31
N GLU A 297 3.50 33.79 -29.01
CA GLU A 297 3.86 33.27 -27.68
C GLU A 297 5.09 32.38 -27.82
N LEU A 298 6.15 32.68 -27.06
CA LEU A 298 7.24 31.72 -26.88
C LEU A 298 6.69 30.48 -26.17
N GLU A 299 6.78 29.34 -26.86
CA GLU A 299 6.58 28.05 -26.22
C GLU A 299 7.82 27.74 -25.39
N GLU A 300 7.61 27.07 -24.25
CA GLU A 300 8.67 26.92 -23.25
C GLU A 300 9.86 26.09 -23.80
N ASN A 301 9.59 25.20 -24.77
CA ASN A 301 10.52 24.21 -25.31
C ASN A 301 11.39 24.70 -26.48
N GLU A 302 11.26 25.95 -26.90
CA GLU A 302 12.07 26.48 -28.00
C GLU A 302 13.55 26.61 -27.60
N ARG A 303 14.47 26.16 -28.46
CA ARG A 303 15.91 26.14 -28.19
C ARG A 303 16.72 26.63 -29.37
N ILE A 304 17.79 27.37 -29.05
CA ILE A 304 18.78 27.84 -30.02
C ILE A 304 20.13 27.18 -29.79
N CYS A 305 20.83 26.90 -30.88
CA CYS A 305 22.27 26.63 -30.87
C CYS A 305 22.92 27.24 -32.12
N GLN A 306 24.23 27.44 -32.07
CA GLN A 306 24.99 28.00 -33.19
C GLN A 306 26.09 27.02 -33.59
N ALA A 307 26.32 26.90 -34.89
CA ALA A 307 27.44 26.15 -35.45
C ALA A 307 28.67 27.06 -35.62
N SER A 308 29.87 26.48 -35.64
CA SER A 308 31.12 27.22 -35.82
C SER A 308 31.25 27.93 -37.18
N ASN A 309 30.39 27.61 -38.15
CA ASN A 309 30.29 28.35 -39.41
C ASN A 309 29.39 29.60 -39.31
N GLY A 310 28.85 29.90 -38.12
CA GLY A 310 27.96 31.03 -37.85
C GLY A 310 26.48 30.78 -38.11
N ASP A 311 26.10 29.60 -38.63
CA ASP A 311 24.69 29.24 -38.81
C ASP A 311 24.01 29.05 -37.45
N ILE A 312 22.78 29.54 -37.32
CA ILE A 312 21.99 29.40 -36.09
C ILE A 312 20.82 28.46 -36.35
N TYR A 313 20.59 27.54 -35.43
CA TYR A 313 19.50 26.59 -35.48
C TYR A 313 18.50 26.90 -34.37
N LEU A 314 17.22 26.87 -34.72
CA LEU A 314 16.11 27.13 -33.81
C LEU A 314 15.11 25.98 -33.89
N THR A 315 14.83 25.36 -32.75
CA THR A 315 13.68 24.47 -32.61
C THR A 315 12.47 25.30 -32.17
N MET A 316 11.39 25.20 -32.93
CA MET A 316 10.10 25.80 -32.63
C MET A 316 9.09 24.70 -32.36
N CYS A 317 8.37 24.80 -31.25
CA CYS A 317 7.26 23.90 -30.93
C CYS A 317 5.97 24.71 -31.03
N ASP A 318 4.89 24.09 -31.49
CA ASP A 318 3.53 24.62 -31.37
C ASP A 318 2.59 23.53 -30.82
N LYS A 319 1.28 23.81 -30.78
CA LYS A 319 0.29 22.84 -30.26
C LYS A 319 0.09 21.61 -31.16
N ILE A 320 0.54 21.64 -32.41
CA ILE A 320 0.23 20.66 -33.45
C ILE A 320 1.49 19.88 -33.86
N GLY A 321 2.69 20.40 -33.62
CA GLY A 321 3.95 19.76 -33.94
C GLY A 321 5.17 20.61 -33.61
N SER A 322 6.27 20.34 -34.31
CA SER A 322 7.51 21.09 -34.15
C SER A 322 8.22 21.28 -35.48
N ALA A 323 8.92 22.42 -35.59
CA ALA A 323 9.72 22.80 -36.74
C ALA A 323 11.17 23.08 -36.33
N LEU A 324 12.10 22.79 -37.24
CA LEU A 324 13.50 23.12 -37.14
C LEU A 324 13.83 24.15 -38.23
N TRP A 325 14.40 25.27 -37.78
CA TRP A 325 14.79 26.38 -38.62
C TRP A 325 16.29 26.57 -38.60
N LYS A 326 16.83 27.02 -39.72
CA LYS A 326 18.20 27.46 -39.88
C LYS A 326 18.22 28.92 -40.30
N TYR A 327 19.01 29.73 -39.62
CA TYR A 327 19.37 31.06 -40.06
C TYR A 327 20.78 31.04 -40.64
N SER A 328 20.90 31.45 -41.90
CA SER A 328 22.18 31.56 -42.61
C SER A 328 22.13 32.73 -43.56
N ASN A 329 23.22 33.49 -43.66
CA ASN A 329 23.37 34.60 -44.61
C ASN A 329 22.19 35.60 -44.59
N GLY A 330 21.68 35.93 -43.40
CA GLY A 330 20.60 36.91 -43.26
C GLY A 330 19.18 36.35 -43.42
N LYS A 331 19.01 35.05 -43.71
CA LYS A 331 17.71 34.46 -44.05
C LYS A 331 17.42 33.21 -43.22
N TRP A 332 16.15 33.04 -42.89
CA TRP A 332 15.62 31.82 -42.29
C TRP A 332 15.17 30.82 -43.37
N ALA A 333 15.50 29.55 -43.17
CA ALA A 333 14.99 28.42 -43.94
C ALA A 333 14.39 27.39 -42.98
N CYS A 334 13.17 26.93 -43.26
CA CYS A 334 12.57 25.81 -42.55
C CYS A 334 13.21 24.53 -43.08
N LEU A 335 14.00 23.86 -42.27
CA LEU A 335 14.67 22.62 -42.65
C LEU A 335 13.72 21.43 -42.54
N PHE A 336 12.88 21.46 -41.51
CA PHE A 336 12.02 20.33 -41.18
C PHE A 336 10.82 20.77 -40.36
N ASN A 337 9.61 20.41 -40.78
CA ASN A 337 8.39 20.62 -39.99
C ASN A 337 7.63 19.30 -39.92
N ARG A 338 7.22 18.88 -38.72
CA ARG A 338 6.52 17.62 -38.50
C ARG A 338 5.39 17.78 -37.51
N SER A 339 4.17 17.52 -37.96
CA SER A 339 2.99 17.38 -37.10
C SER A 339 3.16 16.21 -36.13
N GLY A 340 2.77 16.42 -34.88
CA GLY A 340 2.90 15.45 -33.79
C GLY A 340 4.31 15.27 -33.24
N ALA A 341 5.32 15.96 -33.78
CA ALA A 341 6.65 15.96 -33.17
C ALA A 341 6.71 16.91 -31.97
N THR A 342 7.63 16.65 -31.05
CA THR A 342 7.88 17.53 -29.90
C THR A 342 9.38 17.73 -29.74
N TYR A 343 9.92 18.69 -30.49
CA TYR A 343 11.33 19.07 -30.38
C TYR A 343 11.51 19.95 -29.15
N ILE A 344 12.35 19.50 -28.23
CA ILE A 344 12.55 20.17 -26.94
C ILE A 344 13.97 20.70 -26.74
N ASP A 345 14.91 20.22 -27.55
CA ASP A 345 16.32 20.61 -27.46
C ASP A 345 17.08 20.31 -28.76
N CYS A 346 18.14 21.07 -29.00
CA CYS A 346 19.04 20.82 -30.13
C CYS A 346 20.48 21.24 -29.80
N SER A 347 21.43 20.52 -30.40
CA SER A 347 22.86 20.81 -30.26
C SER A 347 23.60 20.46 -31.54
N VAL A 348 24.56 21.30 -31.92
CA VAL A 348 25.44 21.05 -33.07
C VAL A 348 26.47 19.99 -32.65
N PHE A 349 26.50 18.90 -33.40
CA PHE A 349 27.40 17.77 -33.14
C PHE A 349 28.76 17.95 -33.82
N ALA A 350 28.75 18.38 -35.07
CA ALA A 350 29.96 18.66 -35.82
C ALA A 350 29.69 19.60 -36.99
N VAL A 351 30.70 20.37 -37.37
CA VAL A 351 30.76 21.06 -38.65
C VAL A 351 31.99 20.51 -39.38
N THR A 352 31.78 19.95 -40.56
CA THR A 352 32.86 19.37 -41.37
C THR A 352 32.77 19.87 -42.80
N THR A 353 33.89 19.85 -43.51
CA THR A 353 33.94 20.17 -44.94
C THR A 353 34.10 18.88 -45.71
N SER A 354 33.18 18.63 -46.65
CA SER A 354 33.25 17.50 -47.58
C SER A 354 34.54 17.60 -48.41
N PRO A 355 35.45 16.61 -48.34
CA PRO A 355 36.67 16.63 -49.16
C PRO A 355 36.38 16.54 -50.67
N ALA A 356 35.23 15.97 -51.04
CA ALA A 356 34.87 15.74 -52.44
C ALA A 356 34.21 16.95 -53.10
N SER A 357 33.34 17.65 -52.39
CA SER A 357 32.55 18.76 -52.94
C SER A 357 32.96 20.14 -52.41
N GLY A 358 33.71 20.20 -51.31
CA GLY A 358 34.02 21.45 -50.60
C GLY A 358 32.84 22.00 -49.79
N ASP A 359 31.68 21.32 -49.80
CA ASP A 359 30.50 21.76 -49.08
C ASP A 359 30.69 21.65 -47.57
N ILE A 360 30.14 22.60 -46.83
CA ILE A 360 30.08 22.55 -45.37
C ILE A 360 28.87 21.70 -44.97
N ILE A 361 29.14 20.63 -44.24
CA ILE A 361 28.15 19.73 -43.66
C ILE A 361 28.04 20.05 -42.18
N THR A 362 26.85 20.48 -41.74
CA THR A 362 26.53 20.58 -40.32
C THR A 362 25.78 19.35 -39.86
N GLU A 363 26.31 18.68 -38.86
CA GLU A 363 25.63 17.61 -38.15
C GLU A 363 24.91 18.19 -36.93
N LEU A 364 23.59 18.04 -36.90
CA LEU A 364 22.74 18.57 -35.84
C LEU A 364 21.99 17.43 -35.12
N MET A 365 21.95 17.51 -33.80
CA MET A 365 21.18 16.60 -32.96
C MET A 365 19.92 17.31 -32.46
N VAL A 366 18.76 16.69 -32.63
CA VAL A 366 17.47 17.23 -32.20
C VAL A 366 16.74 16.22 -31.32
N VAL A 367 16.40 16.61 -30.10
CA VAL A 367 15.69 15.76 -29.13
C VAL A 367 14.20 15.81 -29.41
N ASP A 368 13.60 14.66 -29.71
CA ASP A 368 12.17 14.51 -29.97
C ASP A 368 11.53 13.63 -28.89
N THR A 369 10.85 14.27 -27.94
CA THR A 369 10.25 13.57 -26.79
C THR A 369 9.00 12.78 -27.13
N TYR A 370 8.33 13.10 -28.24
CA TYR A 370 7.17 12.35 -28.67
C TYR A 370 7.55 10.93 -29.09
N VAL A 371 8.62 10.81 -29.88
CA VAL A 371 9.12 9.51 -30.34
C VAL A 371 10.09 8.87 -29.33
N GLY A 372 10.70 9.69 -28.46
CA GLY A 372 11.64 9.22 -27.45
C GLY A 372 13.06 8.98 -27.96
N PHE A 373 13.46 9.65 -29.05
CA PHE A 373 14.77 9.49 -29.68
C PHE A 373 15.41 10.84 -30.04
N VAL A 374 16.68 10.79 -30.44
CA VAL A 374 17.40 11.94 -31.00
C VAL A 374 17.51 11.78 -32.51
N HIS A 375 17.12 12.80 -33.27
CA HIS A 375 17.38 12.85 -34.70
C HIS A 375 18.78 13.40 -34.94
N ARG A 376 19.62 12.65 -35.64
CA ARG A 376 20.89 13.12 -36.20
C ARG A 376 20.67 13.54 -37.64
N LEU A 377 20.81 14.83 -37.91
CA LEU A 377 20.53 15.44 -39.20
C LEU A 377 21.84 15.93 -39.83
N PHE A 378 22.04 15.60 -41.09
CA PHE A 378 23.15 16.12 -41.89
C PHE A 378 22.61 17.19 -42.81
N ILE A 379 23.08 18.42 -42.63
CA ILE A 379 22.54 19.60 -43.29
C ILE A 379 23.63 20.18 -44.20
N ILE A 380 23.29 20.31 -45.48
CA ILE A 380 24.14 20.96 -46.49
C ILE A 380 23.31 22.09 -47.08
N ASN A 381 23.87 23.30 -47.10
CA ASN A 381 23.14 24.51 -47.48
C ASN A 381 21.86 24.65 -46.63
N ASN A 382 20.68 24.47 -47.22
CA ASN A 382 19.38 24.52 -46.53
C ASN A 382 18.61 23.19 -46.60
N ASP A 383 19.28 22.09 -46.94
CA ASP A 383 18.65 20.78 -47.13
C ASP A 383 19.20 19.76 -46.13
N ILE A 384 18.30 18.94 -45.59
CA ILE A 384 18.67 17.75 -44.82
C ILE A 384 18.98 16.64 -45.82
N VAL A 385 20.26 16.32 -46.00
CA VAL A 385 20.72 15.31 -46.96
C VAL A 385 20.69 13.89 -46.38
N ASN A 386 20.76 13.77 -45.05
CA ASN A 386 20.65 12.49 -44.37
C ASN A 386 20.04 12.68 -42.98
N ARG A 387 19.28 11.67 -42.53
CA ARG A 387 18.64 11.61 -41.23
C ARG A 387 18.80 10.22 -40.64
N ALA A 388 19.32 10.17 -39.43
CA ALA A 388 19.33 8.97 -38.60
C ALA A 388 18.59 9.22 -37.28
N THR A 389 18.02 8.16 -36.72
CA THR A 389 17.44 8.18 -35.37
C THR A 389 18.38 7.43 -34.43
N VAL A 390 18.72 8.06 -33.32
CA VAL A 390 19.69 7.54 -32.35
C VAL A 390 19.00 7.40 -30.99
N ALA A 391 19.08 6.20 -30.42
CA ALA A 391 18.55 5.86 -29.10
C ALA A 391 19.67 5.84 -28.06
N MET A 392 20.08 7.02 -27.59
CA MET A 392 21.19 7.15 -26.63
C MET A 392 20.79 6.74 -25.21
N VAL A 393 19.53 7.01 -24.86
CA VAL A 393 18.98 6.90 -23.51
C VAL A 393 17.53 6.46 -23.58
N LYS A 394 16.95 6.06 -22.44
CA LYS A 394 15.59 5.54 -22.42
C LYS A 394 14.54 6.61 -22.69
N GLN A 395 14.75 7.82 -22.17
CA GLN A 395 13.87 8.96 -22.42
C GLN A 395 14.70 10.26 -22.47
N PRO A 396 15.07 10.74 -23.68
CA PRO A 396 15.93 11.92 -23.82
C PRO A 396 15.18 13.19 -23.40
N GLY A 397 15.77 13.97 -22.50
CA GLY A 397 15.15 15.17 -21.94
C GLY A 397 15.89 16.48 -22.21
N ALA A 398 17.19 16.44 -22.51
CA ALA A 398 18.01 17.60 -22.86
C ALA A 398 19.35 17.10 -23.40
N ILE A 399 19.98 17.86 -24.30
CA ILE A 399 21.24 17.50 -24.93
C ILE A 399 22.18 18.70 -24.97
N CYS A 400 23.46 18.48 -24.71
CA CYS A 400 24.48 19.48 -25.00
C CYS A 400 25.80 18.83 -25.38
N MET A 401 26.64 19.61 -26.04
CA MET A 401 28.01 19.27 -26.36
C MET A 401 28.90 20.40 -25.86
N ASP A 402 30.06 20.04 -25.31
CA ASP A 402 31.08 21.02 -24.92
C ASP A 402 32.03 21.35 -26.08
N GLU A 403 32.97 22.26 -25.83
CA GLU A 403 33.99 22.67 -26.80
C GLU A 403 34.97 21.54 -27.19
N LYS A 404 35.10 20.49 -26.38
CA LYS A 404 35.94 19.31 -26.63
C LYS A 404 35.19 18.16 -27.29
N ARG A 405 33.93 18.36 -27.67
CA ARG A 405 33.01 17.36 -28.25
C ARG A 405 32.65 16.21 -27.32
N ASN A 406 32.71 16.44 -26.01
CA ASN A 406 32.06 15.56 -25.04
C ASN A 406 30.53 15.76 -25.17
N LEU A 407 29.81 14.67 -25.39
CA LEU A 407 28.36 14.68 -25.59
C LEU A 407 27.67 14.30 -24.28
N PHE A 408 26.74 15.15 -23.83
CA PHE A 408 25.95 14.93 -22.62
C PHE A 408 24.47 14.81 -22.94
N MET A 409 23.81 13.82 -22.33
CA MET A 409 22.39 13.56 -22.52
C MET A 409 21.70 13.37 -21.17
N HIS A 410 20.59 14.07 -20.95
CA HIS A 410 19.71 13.81 -19.83
C HIS A 410 18.76 12.65 -20.15
N ASP A 411 18.83 11.59 -19.34
CA ASP A 411 17.82 10.53 -19.30
C ASP A 411 16.75 10.87 -18.24
N ALA A 412 15.60 11.36 -18.70
CA ALA A 412 14.47 11.74 -17.85
C ALA A 412 13.81 10.54 -17.15
N TYR A 413 13.97 9.33 -17.69
CA TYR A 413 13.46 8.12 -17.06
C TYR A 413 14.33 7.73 -15.86
N MET A 414 15.65 7.74 -16.04
CA MET A 414 16.61 7.39 -14.98
C MET A 414 16.88 8.54 -13.99
N GLY A 415 16.59 9.79 -14.37
CA GLY A 415 16.92 10.97 -13.56
C GLY A 415 18.43 11.19 -13.45
N LYS A 416 19.14 11.13 -14.59
CA LYS A 416 20.60 11.28 -14.64
C LYS A 416 21.03 12.00 -15.91
N VAL A 417 22.17 12.69 -15.84
CA VAL A 417 22.89 13.14 -17.04
C VAL A 417 24.07 12.20 -17.28
N LEU A 418 24.14 11.70 -18.51
CA LEU A 418 25.11 10.70 -18.95
C LEU A 418 26.10 11.35 -19.91
N HIS A 419 27.37 10.94 -19.81
CA HIS A 419 28.34 11.19 -20.86
C HIS A 419 28.18 10.10 -21.91
N ILE A 420 27.90 10.47 -23.15
CA ILE A 420 27.66 9.59 -24.29
C ILE A 420 28.90 9.55 -25.19
N GLU A 421 29.32 8.35 -25.58
CA GLU A 421 30.38 8.16 -26.57
C GLU A 421 29.89 8.61 -27.96
N THR A 422 30.69 9.39 -28.68
CA THR A 422 30.29 10.00 -29.95
C THR A 422 30.34 9.07 -31.17
N VAL A 423 30.90 7.86 -31.03
CA VAL A 423 31.01 6.86 -32.11
C VAL A 423 29.78 5.96 -32.15
N ASN A 424 29.50 5.25 -31.05
CA ASN A 424 28.39 4.29 -30.97
C ASN A 424 27.15 4.85 -30.27
N PHE A 425 27.26 6.04 -29.67
CA PHE A 425 26.19 6.66 -28.88
C PHE A 425 25.78 5.86 -27.65
N GLU A 426 26.72 5.11 -27.08
CA GLU A 426 26.55 4.39 -25.82
C GLU A 426 26.94 5.26 -24.62
N ALA A 427 26.29 5.04 -23.48
CA ALA A 427 26.61 5.74 -22.24
C ALA A 427 27.96 5.25 -21.68
N ILE A 428 28.89 6.18 -21.46
CA ILE A 428 30.21 5.90 -20.86
C ILE A 428 30.08 5.81 -19.34
N HIS A 429 29.50 6.84 -18.71
CA HIS A 429 29.28 6.90 -17.26
C HIS A 429 28.24 7.97 -16.89
N ASP A 430 27.75 7.88 -15.65
CA ASP A 430 26.89 8.88 -15.04
C ASP A 430 27.73 10.10 -14.64
N VAL A 431 27.36 11.29 -15.14
CA VAL A 431 28.03 12.55 -14.77
C VAL A 431 27.43 13.11 -13.49
N CYS A 432 26.10 13.17 -13.42
CA CYS A 432 25.40 13.61 -12.23
C CYS A 432 23.98 13.04 -12.15
N THR A 433 23.46 12.95 -10.92
CA THR A 433 22.04 12.69 -10.68
C THR A 433 21.24 13.95 -10.93
N ALA A 434 20.12 13.81 -11.61
CA ALA A 434 19.23 14.91 -11.93
C ALA A 434 17.77 14.61 -11.54
N LEU A 435 17.01 15.65 -11.28
CA LEU A 435 15.57 15.51 -11.13
C LEU A 435 14.94 15.24 -12.51
N LYS A 436 13.80 14.54 -12.55
CA LYS A 436 13.10 14.23 -13.81
C LYS A 436 12.71 15.47 -14.64
N ALA A 437 12.72 16.65 -14.05
CA ALA A 437 12.31 17.92 -14.66
C ALA A 437 13.50 18.87 -14.90
N ILE A 438 14.58 18.40 -15.55
CA ILE A 438 15.59 19.32 -16.11
C ILE A 438 14.98 20.04 -17.31
N ARG A 439 15.15 21.36 -17.36
CA ARG A 439 14.63 22.23 -18.41
C ARG A 439 15.62 22.45 -19.55
N ALA A 440 16.91 22.52 -19.24
CA ALA A 440 18.01 22.63 -20.18
C ALA A 440 19.30 22.15 -19.51
N ILE A 441 20.23 21.67 -20.33
CA ILE A 441 21.62 21.43 -19.92
C ILE A 441 22.56 22.23 -20.81
N ASN A 442 23.67 22.69 -20.25
CA ASN A 442 24.74 23.35 -20.99
C ASN A 442 26.08 22.92 -20.44
N ALA A 443 27.02 22.58 -21.32
CA ALA A 443 28.35 22.17 -20.94
C ALA A 443 29.37 23.14 -21.54
N SER A 444 30.28 23.64 -20.72
CA SER A 444 31.40 24.46 -21.18
C SER A 444 32.54 24.44 -20.18
N HIS A 445 33.79 24.37 -20.65
CA HIS A 445 35.01 24.50 -19.84
C HIS A 445 35.01 23.61 -18.59
N HIS A 446 34.72 22.31 -18.74
CA HIS A 446 34.61 21.32 -17.66
C HIS A 446 33.44 21.52 -16.68
N HIS A 447 32.50 22.41 -16.98
CA HIS A 447 31.32 22.66 -16.16
C HIS A 447 30.05 22.31 -16.91
N LEU A 448 29.15 21.59 -16.25
CA LEU A 448 27.84 21.19 -16.74
C LEU A 448 26.77 21.86 -15.88
N ALA A 449 26.05 22.82 -16.46
CA ALA A 449 24.91 23.47 -15.85
C ALA A 449 23.60 22.72 -16.16
N LEU A 450 22.80 22.50 -15.11
CA LEU A 450 21.46 21.90 -15.16
C LEU A 450 20.45 22.93 -14.68
N VAL A 451 19.53 23.32 -15.55
CA VAL A 451 18.44 24.25 -15.22
C VAL A 451 17.27 23.48 -14.63
N MET A 452 16.96 23.73 -13.36
CA MET A 452 15.89 23.03 -12.65
C MET A 452 14.79 24.01 -12.27
N ARG A 453 13.79 24.12 -13.17
CA ARG A 453 12.67 25.04 -13.04
C ARG A 453 11.84 24.79 -11.78
N GLY A 454 11.49 23.53 -11.48
CA GLY A 454 10.64 23.18 -10.34
C GLY A 454 11.24 23.56 -8.97
N THR A 455 12.57 23.52 -8.85
CA THR A 455 13.28 23.93 -7.64
C THR A 455 13.85 25.35 -7.73
N LYS A 456 13.64 26.04 -8.86
CA LYS A 456 14.10 27.42 -9.11
C LYS A 456 15.59 27.62 -8.86
N ILE A 457 16.42 26.69 -9.31
CA ILE A 457 17.89 26.78 -9.19
C ILE A 457 18.57 26.28 -10.46
N VAL A 458 19.82 26.70 -10.65
CA VAL A 458 20.73 26.10 -11.62
C VAL A 458 21.83 25.38 -10.85
N ARG A 459 22.01 24.09 -11.09
CA ARG A 459 23.13 23.32 -10.52
C ARG A 459 24.25 23.25 -11.53
N VAL A 460 25.48 23.51 -11.09
CA VAL A 460 26.68 23.40 -11.91
C VAL A 460 27.54 22.29 -11.34
N PHE A 461 27.93 21.35 -12.18
CA PHE A 461 28.81 20.23 -11.84
C PHE A 461 30.10 20.37 -12.62
N ARG A 462 31.22 20.11 -11.97
CA ARG A 462 32.46 19.90 -12.68
C ARG A 462 32.52 18.47 -13.19
N TYR A 463 32.76 18.28 -14.48
CA TYR A 463 33.00 16.96 -15.07
C TYR A 463 34.46 16.81 -15.48
N LYS A 464 34.90 15.56 -15.58
CA LYS A 464 36.24 15.20 -16.06
C LYS A 464 36.15 14.79 -17.53
N ASP A 465 37.17 15.14 -18.29
CA ASP A 465 37.31 14.66 -19.66
C ASP A 465 37.52 13.14 -19.68
N VAL A 466 37.16 12.50 -20.80
CA VAL A 466 37.41 11.07 -21.01
C VAL A 466 38.90 10.75 -20.86
N GLU A 467 39.79 11.58 -21.40
CA GLU A 467 41.24 11.41 -21.27
C GLU A 467 41.71 11.44 -19.81
N GLU A 468 41.16 12.35 -19.00
CA GLU A 468 41.47 12.44 -17.57
C GLU A 468 40.92 11.24 -16.80
N LEU A 469 39.76 10.72 -17.20
CA LEU A 469 39.17 9.50 -16.64
C LEU A 469 40.01 8.26 -16.96
N GLU A 470 40.51 8.11 -18.18
CA GLU A 470 41.41 7.00 -18.55
C GLU A 470 42.76 7.08 -17.82
N LEU A 471 43.32 8.28 -17.65
CA LEU A 471 44.50 8.52 -16.82
C LEU A 471 44.24 8.22 -15.33
N SER A 472 43.04 8.48 -14.82
CA SER A 472 42.68 8.16 -13.43
C SER A 472 42.49 6.66 -13.21
N ARG A 473 41.96 5.92 -14.20
CA ARG A 473 41.82 4.46 -14.16
C ARG A 473 43.19 3.76 -14.18
N SER A 474 44.13 4.24 -14.99
CA SER A 474 45.50 3.69 -15.07
C SER A 474 46.36 3.98 -13.83
N ARG A 475 46.00 4.98 -13.01
CA ARG A 475 46.68 5.32 -11.75
C ARG A 475 46.07 4.68 -10.50
N SER A 476 44.97 3.94 -10.63
CA SER A 476 44.42 3.18 -9.50
C SER A 476 45.32 1.97 -9.19
N PRO A 477 45.85 1.83 -7.96
CA PRO A 477 46.57 0.61 -7.60
C PRO A 477 45.57 -0.56 -7.62
N MET A 478 45.90 -1.60 -8.40
CA MET A 478 45.22 -2.89 -8.35
C MET A 478 44.99 -3.30 -6.89
N PRO A 479 43.78 -3.75 -6.51
CA PRO A 479 43.55 -4.24 -5.16
C PRO A 479 44.47 -5.43 -4.92
N THR A 480 45.36 -5.28 -3.94
CA THR A 480 46.25 -6.34 -3.45
C THR A 480 45.41 -7.58 -3.19
N GLN A 481 45.65 -8.66 -3.93
CA GLN A 481 45.06 -9.96 -3.65
C GLN A 481 45.41 -10.33 -2.20
N LEU A 482 44.40 -10.34 -1.33
CA LEU A 482 44.48 -10.95 -0.01
C LEU A 482 44.74 -12.45 -0.23
N SER A 483 46.02 -12.82 -0.17
CA SER A 483 46.44 -14.20 -0.04
C SER A 483 46.02 -14.69 1.34
N VAL A 484 44.93 -15.46 1.39
CA VAL A 484 44.55 -16.20 2.59
C VAL A 484 45.55 -17.34 2.74
N ASN A 485 46.44 -17.16 3.72
CA ASN A 485 47.38 -18.15 4.20
C ASN A 485 46.57 -19.24 4.94
N LEU A 486 46.23 -20.35 4.27
CA LEU A 486 45.75 -21.55 4.96
C LEU A 486 46.94 -22.49 5.17
N GLY A 487 47.39 -22.53 6.43
CA GLY A 487 48.37 -23.48 6.94
C GLY A 487 47.95 -24.92 6.66
N GLY A 488 48.96 -25.74 6.35
CA GLY A 488 48.79 -27.03 5.72
C GLY A 488 48.17 -28.13 6.58
N VAL A 489 47.55 -29.07 5.86
CA VAL A 489 47.50 -30.49 6.20
C VAL A 489 47.55 -31.24 4.86
N SER A 490 48.49 -32.18 4.71
CA SER A 490 48.64 -33.04 3.52
C SER A 490 47.76 -34.31 3.62
N PRO A 491 47.73 -35.22 2.63
CA PRO A 491 46.52 -35.56 1.89
C PRO A 491 45.96 -36.94 2.24
N LEU A 492 44.65 -37.12 2.15
CA LEU A 492 44.03 -38.44 2.11
C LEU A 492 43.16 -38.58 0.86
N SER A 493 43.59 -39.55 0.07
CA SER A 493 42.96 -40.21 -1.07
C SER A 493 41.49 -40.56 -0.86
N GLY A 494 40.65 -40.20 -1.82
CA GLY A 494 39.25 -40.63 -1.89
C GLY A 494 38.58 -40.20 -3.18
N LEU A 495 38.92 -40.87 -4.28
CA LEU A 495 38.18 -40.79 -5.54
C LEU A 495 36.77 -41.38 -5.35
N SER A 496 35.75 -40.61 -5.73
CA SER A 496 34.43 -41.13 -6.15
C SER A 496 33.79 -40.11 -7.12
N PRO A 497 33.16 -40.56 -8.23
CA PRO A 497 32.82 -39.71 -9.36
C PRO A 497 31.49 -38.95 -9.20
N LEU A 498 31.38 -37.85 -9.95
CA LEU A 498 30.19 -37.02 -10.16
C LEU A 498 28.95 -37.82 -10.56
N PRO A 499 27.74 -37.49 -10.05
CA PRO A 499 26.50 -37.90 -10.67
C PRO A 499 26.15 -36.98 -11.85
N SER A 500 25.67 -37.62 -12.92
CA SER A 500 25.21 -37.02 -14.18
C SER A 500 24.01 -36.08 -13.99
N PRO A 501 23.76 -35.12 -14.91
CA PRO A 501 22.64 -34.20 -14.81
C PRO A 501 21.31 -34.89 -15.18
N LEU A 502 20.28 -34.64 -14.36
CA LEU A 502 18.90 -35.04 -14.62
C LEU A 502 18.31 -34.28 -15.82
N PRO A 503 17.58 -34.95 -16.72
CA PRO A 503 16.90 -34.34 -17.86
C PRO A 503 15.51 -33.85 -17.45
N GLY A 504 15.17 -32.59 -17.75
CA GLY A 504 13.82 -32.09 -17.47
C GLY A 504 13.67 -30.58 -17.56
N LEU A 505 13.89 -29.99 -18.74
CA LEU A 505 13.38 -28.65 -19.05
C LEU A 505 12.49 -28.76 -20.29
N SER A 506 11.19 -28.78 -20.05
CA SER A 506 10.15 -28.62 -21.06
C SER A 506 10.19 -27.19 -21.66
N PRO A 507 9.86 -27.01 -22.95
CA PRO A 507 10.02 -25.73 -23.64
C PRO A 507 9.03 -24.66 -23.16
N ARG A 508 9.49 -23.42 -23.09
CA ARG A 508 8.66 -22.21 -22.94
C ARG A 508 7.64 -22.10 -24.09
N PRO A 509 6.39 -21.65 -23.86
CA PRO A 509 5.45 -21.36 -24.92
C PRO A 509 5.88 -20.10 -25.70
N GLN A 510 5.82 -20.20 -27.02
CA GLN A 510 6.00 -19.11 -27.96
C GLN A 510 4.85 -18.09 -27.83
N LEU A 511 5.19 -16.82 -27.71
CA LEU A 511 4.26 -15.70 -27.83
C LEU A 511 3.87 -15.55 -29.30
N THR A 512 2.62 -15.86 -29.62
CA THR A 512 2.00 -15.60 -30.92
C THR A 512 1.68 -14.12 -31.07
N GLU A 513 2.23 -13.52 -32.13
CA GLU A 513 1.83 -12.23 -32.67
C GLU A 513 0.33 -12.22 -33.00
N ARG A 514 -0.36 -11.10 -32.70
CA ARG A 514 -1.68 -10.79 -33.27
C ARG A 514 -1.59 -9.49 -34.07
N PRO A 515 -2.33 -9.40 -35.19
CA PRO A 515 -2.20 -8.32 -36.15
C PRO A 515 -2.96 -7.06 -35.70
N PHE A 516 -2.43 -5.93 -36.18
CA PHE A 516 -3.06 -4.62 -36.15
C PHE A 516 -4.37 -4.59 -36.94
N PHE A 517 -5.39 -4.00 -36.34
CA PHE A 517 -6.44 -3.23 -37.03
C PHE A 517 -6.64 -1.92 -36.28
#